data_AF-A0AB36RQY1-F1
#
_entry.id   AF-A0AB36RQY1-F1
#
_cell.length_a   1.000
_cell.length_b   1.000
_cell.length_c   1.000
_cell.angle_alpha   90.00
_cell.angle_beta   90.00
_cell.angle_gamma   90.00
#
_symmetry.space_group_name_H-M   'P 1'
#
loop_
_entity.id
_entity.type
_entity.pdbx_description
1 polymer ?
#
loop_
_entity_poly.entity_id
_entity_poly.type
_entity_poly.pdbx_seq_one_letter_code
_entity_poly.pdbx_strand_id
1 'polypeptide(L)' 'MNIINYTGDDIIISLTREELQLLRSLVIEIYAGVCIDAEEFEIVSGIRNPQSVQELEQHLIEAYDLMDTTG' A
#
# COMPACT_ATOMS: atom_id res chain seq x y z
N MET A 1 19.39 6.75 -4.01
CA MET A 1 18.79 5.76 -3.09
C MET A 1 17.99 4.81 -3.96
N ASN A 2 18.27 3.51 -3.93
CA ASN A 2 17.43 2.55 -4.66
C ASN A 2 16.20 2.28 -3.81
N ILE A 3 15.12 2.99 -4.13
CA ILE A 3 13.81 2.88 -3.49
C ILE A 3 13.18 1.52 -3.80
N ILE A 4 13.58 0.91 -4.92
CA ILE A 4 13.07 -0.38 -5.41
C ILE A 4 14.24 -1.33 -5.58
N ASN A 5 14.15 -2.51 -4.98
CA ASN A 5 15.05 -3.63 -5.17
C ASN A 5 14.25 -4.87 -5.58
N TYR A 6 14.88 -5.81 -6.28
CA TYR A 6 14.23 -7.03 -6.74
C TYR A 6 14.90 -8.24 -6.09
N THR A 7 14.09 -9.17 -5.57
CA THR A 7 14.56 -10.44 -5.00
C THR A 7 13.78 -11.59 -5.64
N GLY A 8 14.34 -12.17 -6.71
CA GLY A 8 13.58 -13.09 -7.55
C GLY A 8 12.44 -12.35 -8.26
N ASP A 9 11.21 -12.84 -8.10
CA ASP A 9 10.00 -12.20 -8.62
C ASP A 9 9.44 -11.13 -7.65
N ASP A 10 9.99 -11.04 -6.43
CA ASP A 10 9.52 -10.10 -5.41
C ASP A 10 10.14 -8.71 -5.58
N ILE A 11 9.33 -7.70 -5.33
CA ILE A 11 9.74 -6.29 -5.32
C ILE A 11 9.84 -5.83 -3.86
N ILE A 12 11.03 -5.42 -3.43
CA ILE A 12 11.28 -4.83 -2.12
C ILE A 12 11.33 -3.32 -2.28
N ILE A 13 10.39 -2.62 -1.63
CA ILE A 13 10.35 -1.15 -1.60
C ILE A 13 10.89 -0.69 -0.25
N SER A 14 11.91 0.16 -0.26
CA SER A 14 12.42 0.80 0.95
C SER A 14 11.68 2.12 1.18
N LEU A 15 10.92 2.18 2.27
CA LEU A 15 10.12 3.35 2.65
C LEU A 15 10.59 3.87 4.01
N THR A 16 10.61 5.19 4.16
CA THR A 16 10.62 5.84 5.46
C THR A 16 9.27 5.65 6.17
N ARG A 17 9.23 5.95 7.49
CA ARG A 17 7.98 5.94 8.27
C ARG A 17 6.88 6.81 7.65
N GLU A 18 7.25 8.03 7.23
CA GLU A 18 6.33 8.99 6.63
C GLU A 18 5.80 8.50 5.27
N GLU A 19 6.67 7.91 4.44
CA GLU A 19 6.27 7.34 3.15
C GLU A 19 5.35 6.12 3.30
N LEU A 20 5.60 5.26 4.29
CA LEU A 20 4.71 4.14 4.61
C LEU A 20 3.33 4.64 5.06
N GLN A 21 3.29 5.67 5.89
CA GLN A 21 2.04 6.29 6.33
C GLN A 21 1.26 6.88 5.15
N LEU A 22 1.95 7.59 4.25
CA LEU A 22 1.34 8.14 3.04
C LEU A 22 0.77 7.04 2.14
N LEU A 23 1.52 5.96 1.91
CA LEU A 23 1.07 4.83 1.12
C LEU A 23 -0.19 4.19 1.70
N ARG A 24 -0.22 3.97 3.02
CA ARG A 24 -1.39 3.44 3.74
C ARG A 24 -2.61 4.36 3.56
N SER A 25 -2.45 5.68 3.73
CA SER A 25 -3.54 6.63 3.54
C SER A 25 -4.11 6.60 2.13
N LEU A 26 -3.27 6.51 1.10
CA LEU A 26 -3.71 6.44 -0.30
C LEU A 26 -4.54 5.18 -0.57
N VAL A 27 -4.09 4.01 -0.10
CA VAL A 27 -4.82 2.74 -0.27
C VAL A 27 -6.20 2.82 0.38
N ILE A 28 -6.27 3.34 1.61
CA ILE A 28 -7.54 3.48 2.35
C ILE A 28 -8.48 4.47 1.64
N GLU A 29 -8.00 5.64 1.21
CA GLU A 29 -8.83 6.66 0.58
C GLU A 29 -9.47 6.22 -0.73
N ILE A 30 -8.77 5.40 -1.52
CA ILE A 30 -9.28 4.81 -2.76
C ILE A 30 -10.39 3.80 -2.46
N TYR A 31 -10.16 2.88 -1.52
CA TYR A 31 -11.10 1.79 -1.27
C TYR A 31 -12.23 2.13 -0.29
N ALA A 32 -12.09 3.20 0.48
CA ALA A 32 -13.18 3.81 1.24
C ALA A 32 -14.09 4.69 0.36
N GLY A 33 -13.76 4.89 -0.92
CA GLY A 33 -14.52 5.71 -1.86
C GLY A 33 -14.54 7.20 -1.50
N VAL A 34 -13.50 7.68 -0.80
CA VAL A 34 -13.44 9.06 -0.29
C VAL A 34 -12.87 10.01 -1.32
N CYS A 35 -11.81 9.60 -2.03
CA CYS A 35 -11.03 10.48 -2.90
C CYS A 35 -11.12 10.06 -4.38
N ILE A 36 -11.20 8.75 -4.64
CA ILE A 36 -11.31 8.13 -5.96
C ILE A 36 -12.26 6.95 -5.81
N ASP A 37 -13.13 6.72 -6.80
CA ASP A 37 -13.97 5.52 -6.82
C ASP A 37 -13.10 4.28 -7.09
N ALA A 38 -13.28 3.22 -6.30
CA ALA A 38 -12.46 2.02 -6.42
C ALA A 38 -12.57 1.38 -7.82
N GLU A 39 -13.74 1.40 -8.46
CA GLU A 39 -13.93 0.89 -9.82
C GLU A 39 -13.15 1.75 -10.83
N GLU A 40 -13.19 3.07 -10.69
CA GLU A 40 -12.40 3.99 -11.52
C GLU A 40 -10.89 3.74 -11.36
N PHE A 41 -10.41 3.56 -10.13
CA PHE A 41 -9.02 3.21 -9.85
C PHE A 41 -8.61 1.89 -10.51
N GLU A 42 -9.44 0.84 -10.40
CA GLU A 42 -9.18 -0.46 -11.02
C GLU A 42 -9.16 -0.38 -12.56
N ILE A 43 -10.01 0.46 -13.15
CA ILE A 43 -10.04 0.71 -14.60
C ILE A 43 -8.75 1.40 -15.06
N VAL A 44 -8.31 2.45 -14.37
CA VAL A 44 -7.14 3.24 -14.75
C VAL A 44 -5.84 2.48 -14.49
N SER A 45 -5.73 1.79 -13.35
CA SER A 45 -4.53 1.03 -12.97
C SER A 45 -4.41 -0.31 -13.70
N GLY A 46 -5.52 -0.85 -14.22
CA GLY A 46 -5.58 -2.19 -14.79
C GLY A 46 -5.49 -3.32 -13.75
N ILE A 47 -5.47 -2.98 -12.46
CA ILE A 47 -5.48 -3.93 -11.35
C ILE A 47 -6.93 -4.18 -10.98
N ARG A 48 -7.43 -5.40 -11.18
CA ARG A 48 -8.81 -5.80 -10.82
C ARG A 48 -8.76 -6.93 -9.81
N ASN A 49 -8.36 -6.61 -8.59
CA ASN A 49 -8.30 -7.61 -7.53
C ASN A 49 -8.61 -6.99 -6.16
N PRO A 50 -9.90 -6.87 -5.79
CA PRO A 50 -10.31 -6.32 -4.50
C PRO A 50 -9.70 -7.04 -3.31
N GLN A 51 -9.49 -8.36 -3.43
CA GLN A 51 -8.91 -9.17 -2.36
C GLN A 51 -7.44 -8.80 -2.11
N SER A 52 -6.63 -8.66 -3.17
CA SER A 52 -5.22 -8.26 -3.02
C SER A 52 -5.06 -6.88 -2.40
N VAL A 53 -6.03 -5.99 -2.59
CA VAL A 53 -6.00 -4.67 -1.95
C VAL A 53 -6.33 -4.78 -0.47
N GLN A 54 -7.36 -5.54 -0.09
CA GLN A 54 -7.66 -5.76 1.33
C GLN A 54 -6.48 -6.41 2.06
N GLU A 55 -5.81 -7.37 1.42
CA GLU A 55 -4.59 -7.99 1.93
C GLU A 55 -3.46 -6.96 2.06
N LEU A 56 -3.27 -6.09 1.06
CA LEU A 56 -2.27 -5.03 1.10
C LEU A 56 -2.56 -4.01 2.22
N GLU A 57 -3.81 -3.61 2.41
CA GLU A 57 -4.22 -2.70 3.48
C GLU A 57 -3.84 -3.29 4.85
N GLN A 58 -4.17 -4.56 5.08
CA GLN A 58 -3.84 -5.25 6.32
C GLN A 58 -2.32 -5.31 6.55
N HIS A 59 -1.54 -5.66 5.52
CA HIS A 59 -0.09 -5.67 5.61
C HIS A 59 0.51 -4.28 5.92
N LEU A 60 -0.07 -3.20 5.36
CA LEU A 60 0.38 -1.83 5.62
C LEU A 60 0.06 -1.38 7.05
N ILE A 61 -1.09 -1.79 7.61
CA ILE A 61 -1.45 -1.55 9.01
C ILE A 61 -0.44 -2.26 9.92
N GLU A 62 -0.22 -3.55 9.71
CA GLU A 62 0.72 -4.35 10.52
C GLU A 62 2.14 -3.80 10.45
N ALA A 63 2.61 -3.43 9.25
CA ALA A 63 3.93 -2.83 9.07
C ALA A 63 4.08 -1.52 9.86
N TYR A 64 3.05 -0.67 9.86
CA TYR A 64 3.07 0.59 10.60
C TYR A 64 3.04 0.36 12.12
N ASP A 65 2.17 -0.52 12.61
CA ASP A 65 2.04 -0.83 14.05
C ASP A 65 3.34 -1.45 14.61
N LEU A 66 4.02 -2.30 13.83
CA LEU A 66 5.32 -2.84 14.20
C LEU A 66 6.35 -1.73 14.42
N MET A 67 6.34 -0.67 13.61
CA MET A 67 7.25 0.46 13.79
C MET A 67 6.98 1.21 15.11
N ASP A 68 5.75 1.24 15.60
CA ASP A 68 5.39 1.87 16.88
C ASP A 68 5.81 1.02 18.10
N THR A 69 5.86 -0.32 17.96
CA THR A 69 6.32 -1.21 19.04
C THR A 69 7.84 -1.30 19.18
N THR A 70 8.59 -0.91 18.14
CA THR A 70 10.07 -0.88 18.16
C THR A 70 10.68 0.47 18.54
N GLY A 71 9.87 1.40 19.07
CA GLY A 71 10.28 2.74 19.53
C GLY A 71 10.64 2.83 21.00
#